data_AF-A0AAP2KXN3-F1
#
_entry.id   AF-A0AAP2KXN3-F1
#
_cell.length_a   1.000
_cell.length_b   1.000
_cell.length_c   1.000
_cell.angle_alpha   90.00
_cell.angle_beta   90.00
_cell.angle_gamma   90.00
#
_symmetry.space_group_name_H-M   'P 1'
#
loop_
_entity.id
_entity.type
_entity.pdbx_description
1 polymer ?
#
loop_
_entity_poly.entity_id
_entity_poly.type
_entity_poly.pdbx_seq_one_letter_code
_entity_poly.pdbx_strand_id
1 'polypeptide(L)'
;MNKTYQELCDEVIVLREQLEETLSQLERTRAHNTKLREDLEECREISHKSLNAALLMRHEARQQDPGTKSLPSIIERQRKFSARTFGPGMRTEMVIDHIRKELREIEAAPFDVTEWVDVILLAMDGAWRSAYAGGSYSSIAVTEAIVAKLTENESRSWPAWQGMDPTKAIEHDRSAEGGDQ
;
A
#
# COMPACT_ATOMS: atom_id res chain seq x y z
N MET A 1 34.35 36.97 71.47
CA MET A 1 33.87 36.19 72.63
C MET A 1 33.88 34.73 72.22
N ASN A 2 34.63 33.88 72.92
CA ASN A 2 34.57 32.44 72.70
C ASN A 2 33.22 31.94 73.20
N LYS A 3 32.52 31.16 72.37
CA LYS A 3 31.32 30.42 72.79
C LYS A 3 31.68 29.60 74.02
N THR A 4 30.78 29.57 74.99
CA THR A 4 30.90 28.67 76.13
C THR A 4 30.74 27.22 75.66
N TYR A 5 31.28 26.27 76.41
CA TYR A 5 31.15 24.84 76.10
C TYR A 5 29.67 24.41 75.96
N GLN A 6 28.78 25.02 76.77
CA GLN A 6 27.35 24.79 76.73
C GLN A 6 26.72 25.21 75.38
N GLU A 7 27.06 26.41 74.89
CA GLU A 7 26.55 26.91 73.61
C GLU A 7 27.01 26.06 72.42
N LEU A 8 28.22 25.49 72.47
CA LEU A 8 28.70 24.55 71.46
C LEU A 8 27.95 23.21 71.51
N CYS A 9 27.64 22.70 72.71
CA CYS A 9 26.84 21.50 72.87
C CYS A 9 25.41 21.69 72.32
N ASP A 10 24.77 22.82 72.62
CA ASP A 10 23.42 23.13 72.15
C ASP A 10 23.38 23.27 70.62
N GLU A 11 24.39 23.89 70.02
CA GLU A 11 24.51 24.00 68.55
C GLU A 11 24.70 22.65 67.87
N VAL A 12 25.50 21.75 68.45
CA VAL A 12 25.69 20.38 67.93
C VAL A 12 24.38 19.58 68.00
N ILE A 13 23.57 19.77 69.04
CA ILE A 13 22.26 19.12 69.16
C ILE A 13 21.32 19.61 68.05
N VAL A 14 21.20 20.92 67.86
CA VAL A 14 20.36 21.51 66.81
C VAL A 14 20.80 21.06 65.41
N LEU A 15 22.10 21.06 65.13
CA LEU A 15 22.62 20.59 63.84
C LEU A 15 22.36 19.11 63.60
N ARG A 16 22.40 18.28 64.65
CA ARG A 16 22.06 16.86 64.57
C ARG A 16 20.58 16.67 64.24
N GLU A 17 19.69 17.40 64.91
CA GLU A 17 18.23 17.34 64.64
C GLU A 17 17.91 17.78 63.20
N GLN A 18 18.54 18.86 62.73
CA GLN A 18 18.41 19.32 61.34
C GLN A 18 18.93 18.28 60.34
N LEU A 19 20.06 17.62 60.64
CA LEU A 19 20.60 16.55 59.80
C LEU A 19 19.65 15.35 59.73
N GLU A 20 19.09 14.93 60.86
CA GLU A 20 18.12 13.84 60.94
C GLU A 20 16.84 14.17 60.14
N GLU A 21 16.35 15.41 60.21
CA GLU A 21 15.22 15.87 59.41
C GLU A 21 15.53 15.86 57.91
N THR A 22 16.71 16.36 57.52
CA THR A 22 17.15 16.41 56.12
C THR A 22 17.31 15.00 55.53
N LEU A 23 17.85 14.06 56.31
CA LEU A 23 17.94 12.66 55.92
C LEU A 23 16.56 12.03 55.73
N SER A 24 15.62 12.29 56.64
CA SER A 24 14.23 11.82 56.50
C SER A 24 13.56 12.38 55.24
N GLN A 25 13.81 13.64 54.91
CA GLN A 25 13.30 14.24 53.67
C GLN A 25 13.92 13.60 52.43
N LEU A 26 15.24 13.39 52.43
CA LEU A 26 15.95 12.75 51.32
C LEU A 26 15.45 11.33 51.05
N GLU A 27 15.18 10.55 52.10
CA GLU A 27 14.62 9.20 51.99
C GLU A 27 13.23 9.21 51.34
N ARG A 28 12.36 10.15 51.73
CA ARG A 28 11.04 10.32 51.11
C ARG A 28 11.14 10.69 49.64
N THR A 29 12.02 11.63 49.30
CA THR A 29 12.25 12.04 47.90
C THR A 29 12.84 10.90 47.07
N ARG A 30 13.73 10.09 47.65
CA ARG A 30 14.28 8.90 46.98
C ARG A 30 13.19 7.89 46.69
N ALA A 31 12.32 7.59 47.65
CA ALA A 31 11.19 6.68 47.45
C ALA A 31 10.22 7.20 46.37
N HIS A 32 9.93 8.50 46.38
CA HIS A 32 9.08 9.13 45.35
C HIS A 32 9.69 9.05 43.94
N ASN A 33 10.99 9.31 43.81
CA ASN A 33 11.69 9.20 42.52
C ASN A 33 11.77 7.76 42.01
N THR A 34 11.91 6.76 42.90
CA THR A 34 11.83 5.35 42.50
C THR A 34 10.46 5.04 41.91
N LYS A 35 9.39 5.45 42.59
CA LYS A 35 8.02 5.24 42.10
C LYS A 35 7.77 5.92 40.74
N LEU A 36 8.20 7.18 40.59
CA LEU A 36 8.07 7.89 39.31
C LEU A 36 8.79 7.18 38.16
N ARG A 37 9.94 6.54 38.43
CA ARG A 37 10.66 5.75 37.42
C ARG A 37 9.90 4.49 37.03
N GLU A 38 9.29 3.80 37.99
CA GLU A 38 8.43 2.63 37.74
C GLU A 38 7.20 3.03 36.89
N ASP A 39 6.50 4.10 37.29
CA ASP A 39 5.35 4.63 36.56
C ASP A 39 5.70 5.06 35.12
N LEU A 40 6.89 5.65 34.92
CA LEU A 40 7.40 6.03 33.59
C LEU A 40 7.69 4.82 32.70
N GLU A 41 8.26 3.75 33.26
CA GLU A 41 8.55 2.53 32.50
C GLU A 41 7.24 1.81 32.12
N GLU A 42 6.25 1.77 33.02
CA GLU A 42 4.92 1.25 32.72
C GLU A 42 4.24 2.06 31.60
N CYS A 43 4.29 3.40 31.68
CA CYS A 43 3.76 4.28 30.63
C CYS A 43 4.46 4.05 29.27
N ARG A 44 5.77 3.80 29.29
CA ARG A 44 6.56 3.48 28.10
C ARG A 44 6.15 2.15 27.50
N GLU A 45 5.97 1.11 28.32
CA GLU A 45 5.50 -0.19 27.87
C GLU A 45 4.10 -0.11 27.25
N ILE A 46 3.17 0.60 27.90
CA ILE A 46 1.82 0.80 27.39
C ILE A 46 1.87 1.52 26.04
N SER A 47 2.65 2.60 25.94
CA SER A 47 2.82 3.35 24.69
C SER A 47 3.42 2.48 23.57
N HIS A 48 4.41 1.64 23.89
CA HIS A 48 5.02 0.73 22.92
C HIS A 48 4.05 -0.36 22.47
N LYS A 49 3.27 -0.94 23.39
CA LYS A 49 2.20 -1.90 23.09
C LYS A 49 1.10 -1.27 22.22
N SER A 50 0.66 -0.05 22.54
CA SER A 50 -0.37 0.68 21.79
C SER A 50 0.09 1.11 20.39
N LEU A 51 1.34 1.59 20.24
CA LEU A 51 1.88 2.00 18.95
C LEU A 51 2.10 0.80 18.02
N ASN A 52 2.62 -0.31 18.56
CA ASN A 52 2.79 -1.54 17.79
C ASN A 52 1.45 -2.17 17.43
N ALA A 53 0.43 -2.11 18.30
CA ALA A 53 -0.93 -2.53 17.96
C ALA A 53 -1.54 -1.65 16.86
N ALA A 54 -1.35 -0.34 16.90
CA ALA A 54 -1.83 0.55 15.84
C ALA A 54 -1.10 0.31 14.50
N LEU A 55 0.19 0.00 14.53
CA LEU A 55 0.96 -0.38 13.34
C LEU A 55 0.55 -1.77 12.82
N LEU A 56 0.32 -2.75 13.69
CA LEU A 56 -0.22 -4.05 13.33
C LEU A 56 -1.61 -3.90 12.72
N MET A 57 -2.51 -3.15 13.37
CA MET A 57 -3.85 -2.90 12.85
C MET A 57 -3.83 -2.12 11.54
N ARG A 58 -2.88 -1.20 11.32
CA ARG A 58 -2.69 -0.54 10.02
C ARG A 58 -2.14 -1.49 8.96
N HIS A 59 -1.23 -2.39 9.33
CA HIS A 59 -0.71 -3.42 8.44
C HIS A 59 -1.80 -4.45 8.09
N GLU A 60 -2.56 -4.91 9.07
CA GLU A 60 -3.72 -5.78 8.93
C GLU A 60 -4.83 -5.11 8.12
N ALA A 61 -5.15 -3.83 8.37
CA ALA A 61 -6.11 -3.06 7.57
C ALA A 61 -5.64 -2.85 6.13
N ARG A 62 -4.32 -2.68 5.90
CA ARG A 62 -3.71 -2.62 4.55
C ARG A 62 -3.72 -3.98 3.86
N GLN A 63 -3.77 -5.07 4.62
CA GLN A 63 -3.92 -6.45 4.15
C GLN A 63 -5.41 -6.89 4.06
N GLN A 64 -6.34 -6.09 4.58
CA GLN A 64 -7.79 -6.39 4.69
C GLN A 64 -8.68 -5.60 3.69
N ASP A 65 -8.21 -5.30 2.47
CA ASP A 65 -9.11 -5.19 1.30
C ASP A 65 -8.81 -6.35 0.32
N PRO A 66 -9.18 -7.60 0.66
CA PRO A 66 -8.55 -8.79 0.10
C PRO A 66 -9.31 -9.36 -1.10
N GLY A 67 -9.74 -8.51 -2.04
CA GLY A 67 -9.93 -8.99 -3.41
C GLY A 67 -11.35 -8.98 -3.98
N THR A 68 -12.12 -7.91 -3.80
CA THR A 68 -13.26 -7.64 -4.72
C THR A 68 -12.91 -6.57 -5.77
N LYS A 69 -12.01 -5.64 -5.44
CA LYS A 69 -11.59 -4.53 -6.32
C LYS A 69 -10.16 -4.64 -6.86
N SER A 70 -9.39 -5.65 -6.45
CA SER A 70 -8.07 -5.88 -7.03
C SER A 70 -8.20 -6.30 -8.50
N LEU A 71 -7.20 -5.97 -9.31
CA LEU A 71 -7.21 -6.33 -10.74
C LEU A 71 -7.36 -7.85 -10.98
N PRO A 72 -6.62 -8.75 -10.28
CA PRO A 72 -6.84 -10.19 -10.41
C PRO A 72 -8.28 -10.62 -10.08
N SER A 73 -8.91 -9.98 -9.09
CA SER A 73 -10.28 -10.30 -8.70
C SER A 73 -11.32 -9.78 -9.69
N ILE A 74 -11.08 -8.61 -10.29
CA ILE A 74 -11.92 -8.07 -11.37
C ILE A 74 -11.84 -8.99 -12.60
N ILE A 75 -10.63 -9.39 -13.00
CA ILE A 75 -10.42 -10.32 -14.13
C ILE A 75 -11.12 -11.66 -13.86
N GLU A 76 -10.99 -12.20 -12.65
CA GLU A 76 -11.65 -13.47 -12.31
C GLU A 76 -13.18 -13.35 -12.29
N ARG A 77 -13.72 -12.23 -11.82
CA ARG A 77 -15.16 -11.95 -11.87
C ARG A 77 -15.65 -11.82 -13.31
N GLN A 78 -14.92 -11.09 -14.15
CA GLN A 78 -15.21 -10.94 -15.58
C GLN A 78 -15.24 -12.30 -16.26
N ARG A 79 -14.22 -13.14 -16.03
CA ARG A 79 -14.15 -14.49 -16.60
C ARG A 79 -15.34 -15.34 -16.23
N LYS A 80 -15.70 -15.39 -14.93
CA LYS A 80 -16.85 -16.18 -14.44
C LYS A 80 -18.16 -15.71 -15.06
N PHE A 81 -18.34 -14.40 -15.21
CA PHE A 81 -19.50 -13.84 -15.88
C PHE A 81 -19.51 -14.23 -17.37
N SER A 82 -18.41 -13.99 -18.08
CA SER A 82 -18.30 -14.26 -19.51
C SER A 82 -18.49 -15.73 -19.86
N ALA A 83 -17.86 -16.65 -19.12
CA ALA A 83 -18.02 -18.09 -19.34
C ALA A 83 -19.47 -18.55 -19.14
N ARG A 84 -20.19 -17.96 -18.17
CA ARG A 84 -21.61 -18.27 -17.92
C ARG A 84 -22.53 -17.67 -18.98
N THR A 85 -22.25 -16.46 -19.45
CA THR A 85 -23.14 -15.72 -20.37
C THR A 85 -22.90 -16.08 -21.83
N PHE A 86 -21.63 -16.18 -22.25
CA PHE A 86 -21.22 -16.35 -23.66
C PHE A 86 -20.63 -17.73 -23.95
N GLY A 87 -20.59 -18.60 -22.93
CA GLY A 87 -20.10 -19.97 -23.04
C GLY A 87 -18.57 -20.11 -23.06
N PRO A 88 -18.09 -21.37 -23.02
CA PRO A 88 -16.66 -21.68 -22.98
C PRO A 88 -15.98 -21.52 -24.35
N GLY A 89 -14.66 -21.67 -24.37
CA GLY A 89 -13.82 -21.72 -25.57
C GLY A 89 -13.22 -20.37 -25.98
N MET A 90 -12.44 -20.39 -27.05
CA MET A 90 -11.63 -19.24 -27.50
C MET A 90 -12.48 -18.03 -27.91
N ARG A 91 -13.58 -18.24 -28.64
CA ARG A 91 -14.52 -17.18 -29.08
C ARG A 91 -13.84 -15.91 -29.64
N THR A 92 -12.63 -16.03 -30.20
CA THR A 92 -11.79 -14.88 -30.57
C THR A 92 -12.48 -13.94 -31.54
N GLU A 93 -13.13 -14.49 -32.57
CA GLU A 93 -13.86 -13.70 -33.57
C GLU A 93 -15.02 -12.92 -32.97
N MET A 94 -15.74 -13.52 -32.00
CA MET A 94 -16.84 -12.87 -31.30
C MET A 94 -16.35 -11.71 -30.44
N VAL A 95 -15.26 -11.90 -29.68
CA VAL A 95 -14.66 -10.84 -28.87
C VAL A 95 -14.18 -9.68 -29.74
N ILE A 96 -13.51 -9.99 -30.86
CA ILE A 96 -13.03 -8.97 -31.80
C ILE A 96 -14.20 -8.23 -32.46
N ASP A 97 -15.26 -8.92 -32.87
CA ASP A 97 -16.47 -8.29 -33.41
C ASP A 97 -17.09 -7.33 -32.39
N HIS A 98 -17.14 -7.73 -31.12
CA HIS A 98 -17.67 -6.90 -30.05
C HIS A 98 -16.81 -5.66 -29.82
N ILE A 99 -15.48 -5.80 -29.72
CA ILE A 99 -14.57 -4.66 -29.57
C ILE A 99 -14.76 -3.65 -30.72
N ARG A 100 -14.98 -4.10 -31.96
CA ARG A 100 -15.25 -3.20 -33.09
C ARG A 100 -16.58 -2.43 -32.94
N LYS A 101 -17.57 -2.99 -32.26
CA LYS A 101 -18.83 -2.29 -31.95
C LYS A 101 -18.58 -1.23 -30.88
N GLU A 102 -17.96 -1.59 -29.76
CA GLU A 102 -17.64 -0.64 -28.69
C GLU A 102 -16.80 0.54 -29.17
N LEU A 103 -15.85 0.32 -30.11
CA LEU A 103 -15.09 1.43 -30.70
C LEU A 103 -15.96 2.44 -31.44
N ARG A 104 -17.07 2.01 -32.07
CA ARG A 104 -18.04 2.93 -32.70
C ARG A 104 -18.88 3.67 -31.67
N GLU A 105 -19.15 3.05 -30.52
CA GLU A 105 -19.87 3.67 -29.41
C GLU A 105 -18.99 4.76 -28.75
N ILE A 106 -17.68 4.50 -28.59
CA ILE A 106 -16.68 5.52 -28.21
C ILE A 106 -16.62 6.66 -29.24
N GLU A 107 -16.62 6.37 -30.55
CA GLU A 107 -16.65 7.42 -31.58
C GLU A 107 -17.89 8.32 -31.46
N ALA A 108 -19.03 7.76 -31.06
CA ALA A 108 -20.28 8.49 -30.85
C ALA A 108 -20.31 9.27 -29.53
N ALA A 109 -19.70 8.72 -28.46
CA ALA A 109 -19.73 9.27 -27.10
C ALA A 109 -18.35 9.21 -26.41
N PRO A 110 -17.33 9.94 -26.89
CA PRO A 110 -15.93 9.74 -26.46
C PRO A 110 -15.65 10.14 -25.01
N PHE A 111 -16.54 10.94 -24.40
CA PHE A 111 -16.44 11.38 -23.01
C PHE A 111 -17.21 10.48 -22.03
N ASP A 112 -17.92 9.47 -22.53
CA ASP A 112 -18.52 8.46 -21.67
C ASP A 112 -17.48 7.41 -21.29
N VAL A 113 -17.16 7.37 -19.99
CA VAL A 113 -16.17 6.44 -19.46
C VAL A 113 -16.64 5.00 -19.55
N THR A 114 -17.95 4.73 -19.61
CA THR A 114 -18.46 3.36 -19.64
C THR A 114 -18.09 2.65 -20.93
N GLU A 115 -18.12 3.35 -22.06
CA GLU A 115 -17.72 2.81 -23.37
C GLU A 115 -16.25 2.36 -23.40
N TRP A 116 -15.37 3.13 -22.75
CA TRP A 116 -13.97 2.72 -22.55
C TRP A 116 -13.85 1.50 -21.62
N VAL A 117 -14.69 1.42 -20.60
CA VAL A 117 -14.73 0.26 -19.68
C VAL A 117 -15.21 -0.99 -20.40
N ASP A 118 -16.15 -0.89 -21.34
CA ASP A 118 -16.61 -2.04 -22.12
C ASP A 118 -15.48 -2.64 -22.96
N VAL A 119 -14.64 -1.81 -23.60
CA VAL A 119 -13.40 -2.27 -24.26
C VAL A 119 -12.45 -2.97 -23.27
N ILE A 120 -12.28 -2.44 -22.05
CA ILE A 120 -11.44 -3.06 -21.02
C ILE A 120 -11.98 -4.45 -20.65
N LEU A 121 -13.30 -4.59 -20.44
CA LEU A 121 -13.94 -5.85 -20.08
C LEU A 121 -13.85 -6.88 -21.21
N LEU A 122 -13.94 -6.45 -22.47
CA LEU A 122 -13.76 -7.31 -23.65
C LEU A 122 -12.30 -7.69 -23.88
N ALA A 123 -11.35 -6.79 -23.61
CA ALA A 123 -9.93 -7.11 -23.66
C ALA A 123 -9.55 -8.15 -22.59
N MET A 124 -10.09 -8.02 -21.38
CA MET A 124 -9.99 -9.06 -20.35
C MET A 124 -10.59 -10.38 -20.83
N ASP A 125 -11.73 -10.33 -21.54
CA ASP A 125 -12.37 -11.51 -22.13
C ASP A 125 -11.44 -12.24 -23.10
N GLY A 126 -10.87 -11.49 -24.04
CA GLY A 126 -9.92 -12.03 -25.01
C GLY A 126 -8.67 -12.61 -24.34
N ALA A 127 -8.13 -11.90 -23.35
CA ALA A 127 -6.92 -12.33 -22.65
C ALA A 127 -7.10 -13.69 -21.97
N TRP A 128 -8.16 -13.90 -21.20
CA TRP A 128 -8.35 -15.20 -20.54
C TRP A 128 -8.74 -16.30 -21.54
N ARG A 129 -9.49 -15.97 -22.60
CA ARG A 129 -9.86 -16.94 -23.63
C ARG A 129 -8.67 -17.37 -24.48
N SER A 130 -7.62 -16.55 -24.61
CA SER A 130 -6.38 -16.96 -25.28
C SER A 130 -5.73 -18.17 -24.62
N ALA A 131 -5.92 -18.35 -23.30
CA ALA A 131 -5.42 -19.51 -22.57
C ALA A 131 -6.08 -20.83 -23.01
N TYR A 132 -7.29 -20.80 -23.59
CA TYR A 132 -7.92 -22.01 -24.15
C TYR A 132 -7.12 -22.64 -25.29
N ALA A 133 -6.22 -21.91 -25.94
CA ALA A 133 -5.40 -22.41 -27.05
C ALA A 133 -4.28 -23.38 -26.62
N GLY A 134 -4.16 -23.72 -25.32
CA GLY A 134 -3.22 -24.73 -24.83
C GLY A 134 -2.63 -24.50 -23.44
N GLY A 135 -3.16 -23.55 -22.66
CA GLY A 135 -2.61 -23.18 -21.35
C GLY A 135 -3.61 -23.30 -20.20
N SER A 136 -3.09 -23.22 -18.97
CA SER A 136 -3.90 -23.03 -17.77
C SER A 136 -4.14 -21.54 -17.56
N TYR A 137 -5.40 -21.13 -17.34
CA TYR A 137 -5.73 -19.76 -17.02
C TYR A 137 -5.41 -19.44 -15.55
N SER A 138 -4.88 -18.24 -15.31
CA SER A 138 -4.78 -17.63 -13.98
C SER A 138 -5.01 -16.12 -14.10
N SER A 139 -5.88 -15.54 -13.26
CA SER A 139 -6.08 -14.08 -13.23
C SER A 139 -4.82 -13.33 -12.81
N ILE A 140 -3.96 -13.98 -12.02
CA ILE A 140 -2.64 -13.48 -11.66
C ILE A 140 -1.76 -13.45 -12.90
N ALA A 141 -1.73 -14.51 -13.71
CA ALA A 141 -0.92 -14.54 -14.94
C ALA A 141 -1.34 -13.47 -15.96
N VAL A 142 -2.65 -13.19 -16.08
CA VAL A 142 -3.12 -12.07 -16.92
C VAL A 142 -2.66 -10.72 -16.34
N THR A 143 -2.71 -10.56 -15.02
CA THR A 143 -2.21 -9.34 -14.35
C THR A 143 -0.71 -9.16 -14.56
N GLU A 144 0.07 -10.23 -14.43
CA GLU A 144 1.52 -10.24 -14.69
C GLU A 144 1.82 -9.91 -16.15
N ALA A 145 1.04 -10.44 -17.10
CA ALA A 145 1.20 -10.11 -18.52
C ALA A 145 0.92 -8.63 -18.81
N ILE A 146 -0.07 -8.02 -18.15
CA ILE A 146 -0.33 -6.57 -18.23
C ILE A 146 0.88 -5.78 -17.73
N VAL A 147 1.41 -6.14 -16.55
CA VAL A 147 2.57 -5.48 -15.95
C VAL A 147 3.79 -5.62 -16.87
N ALA A 148 4.09 -6.84 -17.31
CA ALA A 148 5.23 -7.11 -18.19
C ALA A 148 5.12 -6.32 -19.50
N LYS A 149 3.92 -6.25 -20.09
CA LYS A 149 3.72 -5.51 -21.34
C LYS A 149 3.85 -4.01 -21.15
N LEU A 150 3.37 -3.47 -20.02
CA LEU A 150 3.54 -2.07 -19.68
C LEU A 150 5.03 -1.74 -19.49
N THR A 151 5.76 -2.56 -18.72
CA THR A 151 7.20 -2.39 -18.52
C THR A 151 7.98 -2.46 -19.84
N GLU A 152 7.63 -3.39 -20.73
CA GLU A 152 8.22 -3.46 -22.07
C GLU A 152 7.95 -2.17 -22.85
N ASN A 153 6.71 -1.66 -22.84
CA ASN A 153 6.35 -0.43 -23.54
C ASN A 153 7.07 0.79 -22.96
N GLU A 154 7.20 0.89 -21.63
CA GLU A 154 7.94 1.95 -20.94
C GLU A 154 9.43 1.96 -21.28
N SER A 155 10.00 0.78 -21.61
CA SER A 155 11.42 0.66 -22.00
C SER A 155 11.70 1.01 -23.47
N ARG A 156 10.67 1.20 -24.30
CA ARG A 156 10.84 1.51 -25.73
C ARG A 156 11.20 2.98 -25.95
N SER A 157 11.77 3.26 -27.11
CA SER A 157 12.01 4.64 -27.55
C SER A 157 10.77 5.19 -28.24
N TRP A 158 10.21 6.27 -27.70
CA TRP A 158 9.00 6.93 -28.24
C TRP A 158 9.34 8.33 -28.76
N PRO A 159 8.73 8.78 -29.87
CA PRO A 159 8.89 10.16 -30.35
C PRO A 159 8.22 11.16 -29.41
N ALA A 160 8.64 12.42 -29.47
CA ALA A 160 8.00 13.51 -28.73
C ALA A 160 6.56 13.73 -29.22
N TRP A 161 5.57 13.45 -28.36
CA TRP A 161 4.16 13.43 -28.73
C TRP A 161 3.63 14.79 -29.23
N GLN A 162 4.26 15.90 -28.82
CA GLN A 162 3.85 17.26 -29.22
C GLN A 162 4.00 17.53 -30.73
N GLY A 163 4.87 16.78 -31.41
CA GLY A 163 5.09 16.91 -32.85
C GLY A 163 4.27 15.94 -33.70
N MET A 164 3.46 15.08 -33.08
CA MET A 164 2.71 14.02 -33.77
C MET A 164 1.30 14.49 -34.14
N ASP A 165 0.72 13.91 -35.19
CA ASP A 165 -0.70 14.12 -35.53
C ASP A 165 -1.58 13.53 -34.40
N PRO A 166 -2.41 14.34 -33.71
CA PRO A 166 -3.21 13.88 -32.59
C PRO A 166 -4.32 12.89 -32.99
N THR A 167 -4.55 12.69 -34.29
CA THR A 167 -5.54 11.75 -34.85
C THR A 167 -4.94 10.41 -35.28
N LYS A 168 -3.62 10.24 -35.15
CA LYS A 168 -2.90 9.04 -35.57
C LYS A 168 -2.26 8.34 -34.38
N ALA A 169 -2.03 7.04 -34.54
CA ALA A 169 -1.27 6.27 -33.57
C ALA A 169 0.17 6.80 -33.49
N ILE A 170 0.66 6.97 -32.27
CA ILE A 170 2.10 7.16 -32.02
C ILE A 170 2.70 5.76 -31.87
N GLU A 171 3.77 5.48 -32.60
CA GLU A 171 4.50 4.22 -32.55
C GLU A 171 5.90 4.42 -31.98
N HIS A 172 6.45 3.36 -31.37
CA HIS A 172 7.83 3.33 -30.90
C HIS A 172 8.78 3.19 -32.10
N ASP A 173 10.01 3.65 -31.94
CA ASP A 173 11.06 3.49 -32.95
C ASP A 173 11.48 2.01 -33.04
N ARG A 174 11.25 1.42 -34.22
CA ARG A 174 11.62 0.02 -34.54
C ARG A 174 12.97 -0.11 -35.20
N SER A 175 13.71 0.99 -35.41
CA SER A 175 15.00 0.98 -36.11
C SER A 175 16.07 0.11 -35.44
N ALA A 176 15.95 -0.11 -34.12
CA ALA A 176 16.82 -0.98 -33.35
C ALA A 176 16.36 -2.46 -33.30
N GLU A 177 15.16 -2.79 -33.80
CA GLU A 177 14.56 -4.12 -33.68
C GLU A 177 14.97 -5.10 -34.78
N GLY A 178 15.95 -4.75 -35.64
CA GLY A 178 16.73 -5.68 -36.48
C GLY A 178 15.91 -6.77 -37.21
N GLY A 179 15.53 -6.50 -38.45
CA GLY A 179 14.57 -7.30 -39.22
C GLY A 179 14.84 -8.80 -39.37
N ASP A 180 13.73 -9.53 -39.46
CA ASP A 180 13.55 -10.66 -40.37
C ASP A 180 12.06 -10.62 -40.76
N GLN A 181 11.79 -10.28 -42.03
CA GLN A 181 10.47 -10.41 -42.66
C GLN A 181 10.33 -11.84 -43.18
#